data_AF-A0A836THC4-F1
#
_entry.id   AF-A0A836THC4-F1
#
_cell.length_a   1.000
_cell.length_b   1.000
_cell.length_c   1.000
_cell.angle_alpha   90.00
_cell.angle_beta   90.00
_cell.angle_gamma   90.00
#
_symmetry.space_group_name_H-M   'P 1'
#
loop_
_entity.id
_entity.type
_entity.pdbx_description
1 polymer ?
#
loop_
_entity_poly.entity_id
_entity_poly.type
_entity_poly.pdbx_seq_one_letter_code
_entity_poly.pdbx_strand_id
1 'polypeptide(L)'
;MLSAQRALAQLLPRLVVGLVFSLLGAETLWSEEAKRPFYEYPGDYRQQINQQKDDFKARFGYELLDLEMGWKPNEIEELTLAFSRLPETFLHIPGIKGFYHFSKLRAAPEGMPVDDIPAATFPGFQTVYRNSHLSYDVEVDDQEPRIEFFNVLFYEDREVLQNIVQHEMAHFFDIFQGYLSFSPEWLKISNFSLVHLPALDGRPGDDYLFAAVNNPDVDHYAPVSSRQLPTYSRQNPQEDFANSATAYINYPYFRYSHPKRYLFLKNKVFGGKEYFPETGMNYRDQVVADFEKVLTDRDWDGVIRIAREVGRDYSPEIESELVERLEKSLEAPPDSVRDVKLGVATCYLYSPKALKVRRNLIRKKRVSLQTLLEVRRCGLMSRRSFEREFVLWSMRNIYFFKSKGRAQIQFLDPALPLAGARGFETRYLWRIYYEGSNVHMAEGSYHVEGVRSGSVKIDLEKSAVGTLNLPSGEPLIFELGAQRVHPQKFKRLNSKMAKIKFVIHPGFNYDSPRSPRIKVVYPDRPEFKSLK
;
A
#
# COMPACT_ATOMS: atom_id res chain seq x y z
N MET A 1 -0.92 35.58 -14.99
CA MET A 1 -1.57 36.36 -16.07
C MET A 1 -0.88 36.06 -17.40
N LEU A 2 -1.46 36.55 -18.50
CA LEU A 2 -0.96 36.51 -19.89
C LEU A 2 0.41 37.22 -20.04
N SER A 3 1.22 37.07 -21.10
CA SER A 3 1.24 36.15 -22.27
C SER A 3 2.61 36.23 -22.98
N ALA A 4 2.90 35.35 -23.95
CA ALA A 4 4.19 35.30 -24.67
C ALA A 4 4.23 36.04 -26.03
N GLN A 5 5.43 36.51 -26.41
CA GLN A 5 5.90 36.81 -27.77
C GLN A 5 7.37 36.30 -27.81
N ARG A 6 7.87 35.51 -28.78
CA ARG A 6 8.02 35.70 -30.26
C ARG A 6 8.74 36.99 -30.65
N ALA A 7 9.67 37.03 -31.61
CA ALA A 7 10.58 36.05 -32.22
C ALA A 7 11.46 36.81 -33.24
N LEU A 8 12.72 36.40 -33.50
CA LEU A 8 13.46 36.82 -34.70
C LEU A 8 14.53 35.76 -35.07
N ALA A 9 15.01 35.76 -36.32
CA ALA A 9 15.89 34.72 -36.86
C ALA A 9 16.79 35.22 -38.00
N GLN A 10 17.73 34.33 -38.40
CA GLN A 10 18.57 34.33 -39.61
C GLN A 10 19.78 35.27 -39.66
N LEU A 11 20.94 34.68 -39.99
CA LEU A 11 21.79 35.12 -41.11
C LEU A 11 22.63 33.92 -41.65
N LEU A 12 22.92 33.95 -42.95
CA LEU A 12 23.69 32.96 -43.76
C LEU A 12 25.12 33.55 -44.04
N PRO A 13 26.03 33.01 -44.90
CA PRO A 13 26.00 31.90 -45.89
C PRO A 13 27.27 30.98 -45.81
N ARG A 14 27.87 30.26 -46.79
CA ARG A 14 27.62 29.86 -48.22
C ARG A 14 28.58 28.70 -48.60
N LEU A 15 28.22 27.80 -49.53
CA LEU A 15 29.09 27.36 -50.66
C LEU A 15 28.28 26.61 -51.76
N VAL A 16 28.90 26.31 -52.91
CA VAL A 16 28.24 25.92 -54.18
C VAL A 16 29.15 25.00 -55.03
N VAL A 17 28.59 24.08 -55.83
CA VAL A 17 29.13 23.57 -57.13
C VAL A 17 28.01 22.89 -57.97
N GLY A 18 28.14 22.85 -59.31
CA GLY A 18 27.19 22.25 -60.28
C GLY A 18 27.41 20.74 -60.55
N LEU A 19 26.87 20.11 -61.61
CA LEU A 19 26.41 20.64 -62.91
C LEU A 19 25.32 19.74 -63.60
N VAL A 20 24.86 20.16 -64.80
CA VAL A 20 23.79 19.59 -65.68
C VAL A 20 24.29 18.35 -66.46
N PHE A 21 23.51 17.31 -66.84
CA PHE A 21 22.59 17.23 -68.02
C PHE A 21 21.70 15.95 -68.05
N SER A 22 21.04 15.64 -69.18
CA SER A 22 19.68 15.03 -69.24
C SER A 22 19.51 13.73 -70.05
N LEU A 23 18.35 13.07 -69.81
CA LEU A 23 17.49 12.25 -70.71
C LEU A 23 17.75 10.73 -70.96
N LEU A 24 16.64 9.98 -70.86
CA LEU A 24 16.23 8.71 -71.52
C LEU A 24 16.93 7.38 -71.15
N GLY A 25 16.12 6.38 -70.72
CA GLY A 25 16.45 4.95 -70.81
C GLY A 25 15.84 4.01 -69.75
N ALA A 26 14.97 3.08 -70.19
CA ALA A 26 14.64 1.77 -69.62
C ALA A 26 14.42 1.56 -68.09
N GLU A 27 13.14 1.37 -67.73
CA GLU A 27 12.57 0.22 -66.99
C GLU A 27 13.09 -0.28 -65.63
N THR A 28 12.14 -0.43 -64.69
CA THR A 28 12.16 -1.19 -63.41
C THR A 28 13.08 -0.68 -62.28
N LEU A 29 12.74 -0.85 -61.00
CA LEU A 29 11.53 -1.42 -60.39
C LEU A 29 10.66 -0.34 -59.75
N TRP A 30 9.34 -0.44 -59.87
CA TRP A 30 8.43 0.08 -58.84
C TRP A 30 8.28 -1.00 -57.76
N SER A 31 8.94 -0.82 -56.61
CA SER A 31 8.44 -1.46 -55.39
C SER A 31 7.37 -0.52 -54.83
N GLU A 32 6.10 -0.92 -54.92
CA GLU A 32 5.05 -0.24 -54.16
C GLU A 32 5.43 -0.24 -52.68
N GLU A 33 5.41 0.92 -52.02
CA GLU A 33 5.38 0.94 -50.57
C GLU A 33 4.10 0.24 -50.13
N ALA A 34 4.23 -0.99 -49.63
CA ALA A 34 3.12 -1.79 -49.17
C ALA A 34 2.42 -1.07 -48.02
N LYS A 35 1.39 -0.27 -48.36
CA LYS A 35 0.51 0.41 -47.41
C LYS A 35 0.03 -0.64 -46.43
N ARG A 36 0.49 -0.54 -45.19
CA ARG A 36 0.06 -1.44 -44.11
C ARG A 36 -1.47 -1.46 -44.13
N PRO A 37 -2.12 -2.63 -44.22
CA PRO A 37 -3.57 -2.68 -44.26
C PRO A 37 -4.11 -1.99 -43.01
N PHE A 38 -4.91 -0.95 -43.21
CA PHE A 38 -5.69 -0.36 -42.15
C PHE A 38 -6.71 -1.43 -41.75
N TYR A 39 -6.53 -2.02 -40.58
CA TYR A 39 -7.49 -2.97 -40.01
C TYR A 39 -8.71 -2.18 -39.53
N GLU A 40 -9.56 -1.76 -40.47
CA GLU A 40 -10.91 -1.30 -40.17
C GLU A 40 -11.72 -2.49 -39.65
N TYR A 41 -11.90 -2.53 -38.34
CA TYR A 41 -12.82 -3.47 -37.70
C TYR A 41 -14.26 -3.10 -38.11
N PRO A 42 -15.09 -4.03 -38.62
CA PRO A 42 -16.36 -3.72 -39.26
C PRO A 42 -17.52 -3.44 -38.28
N GLY A 43 -17.23 -2.95 -37.07
CA GLY A 43 -18.22 -2.70 -36.02
C GLY A 43 -18.00 -1.36 -35.32
N ASP A 44 -19.10 -0.72 -34.93
CA ASP A 44 -19.06 0.53 -34.16
C ASP A 44 -18.65 0.24 -32.70
N TYR A 45 -17.34 0.33 -32.44
CA TYR A 45 -16.78 0.24 -31.08
C TYR A 45 -17.41 1.24 -30.11
N ARG A 46 -17.86 2.42 -30.56
CA ARG A 46 -18.48 3.42 -29.69
C ARG A 46 -19.89 3.01 -29.29
N GLN A 47 -20.66 2.43 -30.20
CA GLN A 47 -21.96 1.82 -29.87
C GLN A 47 -21.77 0.65 -28.88
N GLN A 48 -20.77 -0.22 -29.11
CA GLN A 48 -20.45 -1.32 -28.19
C GLN A 48 -20.09 -0.80 -26.79
N ILE A 49 -19.17 0.17 -26.71
CA ILE A 49 -18.75 0.79 -25.44
C ILE A 49 -19.95 1.40 -24.73
N ASN A 50 -20.78 2.19 -25.41
CA ASN A 50 -21.96 2.81 -24.81
C ASN A 50 -22.93 1.75 -24.25
N GLN A 51 -23.25 0.70 -25.01
CA GLN A 51 -24.11 -0.38 -24.52
C GLN A 51 -23.54 -1.05 -23.26
N GLN A 52 -22.24 -1.37 -23.25
CA GLN A 52 -21.59 -1.99 -22.09
C GLN A 52 -21.58 -1.07 -20.86
N LYS A 53 -21.51 0.25 -21.05
CA LYS A 53 -21.63 1.24 -19.96
C LYS A 53 -23.06 1.34 -19.42
N ASP A 54 -24.06 1.35 -20.30
CA ASP A 54 -25.46 1.38 -19.92
C ASP A 54 -25.87 0.08 -19.20
N ASP A 55 -25.38 -1.08 -19.67
CA ASP A 55 -25.54 -2.39 -19.01
C ASP A 55 -24.88 -2.39 -17.61
N PHE A 56 -23.66 -1.87 -17.48
CA PHE A 56 -22.95 -1.74 -16.21
C PHE A 56 -23.71 -0.82 -15.23
N LYS A 57 -24.21 0.33 -15.72
CA LYS A 57 -25.02 1.27 -14.94
C LYS A 57 -26.32 0.64 -14.48
N ALA A 58 -27.05 -0.03 -15.37
CA ALA A 58 -28.30 -0.71 -15.05
C ALA A 58 -28.11 -1.84 -14.02
N ARG A 59 -26.95 -2.52 -14.05
CA ARG A 59 -26.64 -3.66 -13.17
C ARG A 59 -26.08 -3.29 -11.79
N PHE A 60 -25.34 -2.17 -11.67
CA PHE A 60 -24.60 -1.83 -10.45
C PHE A 60 -24.94 -0.44 -9.87
N GLY A 61 -25.67 0.40 -10.62
CA GLY A 61 -26.09 1.74 -10.22
C GLY A 61 -25.10 2.86 -10.55
N TYR A 62 -23.95 2.55 -11.17
CA TYR A 62 -22.84 3.48 -11.34
C TYR A 62 -22.48 3.74 -12.80
N GLU A 63 -22.20 4.99 -13.17
CA GLU A 63 -21.76 5.38 -14.51
C GLU A 63 -20.27 5.07 -14.75
N LEU A 64 -19.89 4.70 -15.97
CA LEU A 64 -18.49 4.61 -16.41
C LEU A 64 -18.16 5.82 -17.30
N LEU A 65 -17.60 6.85 -16.68
CA LEU A 65 -17.42 8.17 -17.27
C LEU A 65 -16.07 8.26 -18.02
N ASP A 66 -16.11 8.76 -19.25
CA ASP A 66 -14.89 9.16 -19.97
C ASP A 66 -14.48 10.55 -19.48
N LEU A 67 -13.18 10.79 -19.25
CA LEU A 67 -12.69 12.14 -18.89
C LEU A 67 -11.30 12.43 -19.48
N GLU A 68 -10.25 11.79 -18.98
CA GLU A 68 -8.94 11.83 -19.65
C GLU A 68 -8.84 10.72 -20.70
N MET A 69 -9.29 9.52 -20.34
CA MET A 69 -9.28 8.37 -21.24
C MET A 69 -10.70 7.86 -21.48
N GLY A 70 -10.89 7.27 -22.66
CA GLY A 70 -12.07 6.47 -22.96
C GLY A 70 -11.95 5.07 -22.37
N TRP A 71 -13.08 4.47 -22.02
CA TRP A 71 -13.16 3.07 -21.61
C TRP A 71 -13.04 2.12 -22.82
N LYS A 72 -12.23 1.05 -22.71
CA LYS A 72 -12.15 -0.01 -23.73
C LYS A 72 -13.10 -1.17 -23.38
N PRO A 73 -13.65 -1.93 -24.36
CA PRO A 73 -14.60 -3.03 -24.11
C PRO A 73 -14.12 -4.08 -23.10
N ASN A 74 -12.83 -4.44 -23.12
CA ASN A 74 -12.23 -5.42 -22.21
C ASN A 74 -12.03 -4.87 -20.78
N GLU A 75 -11.88 -3.55 -20.63
CA GLU A 75 -11.76 -2.89 -19.31
C GLU A 75 -13.13 -2.87 -18.62
N ILE A 76 -14.19 -2.61 -19.40
CA ILE A 76 -15.57 -2.70 -18.91
C ILE A 76 -15.94 -4.15 -18.59
N GLU A 77 -15.46 -5.13 -19.34
CA GLU A 77 -15.67 -6.56 -19.04
C GLU A 77 -15.02 -6.97 -17.71
N GLU A 78 -13.73 -6.67 -17.49
CA GLU A 78 -13.05 -6.99 -16.23
C GLU A 78 -13.66 -6.24 -15.03
N LEU A 79 -14.06 -4.98 -15.19
CA LEU A 79 -14.83 -4.27 -14.15
C LEU A 79 -16.20 -4.92 -13.92
N THR A 80 -16.92 -5.34 -14.95
CA THR A 80 -18.21 -6.03 -14.80
C THR A 80 -18.06 -7.33 -14.01
N LEU A 81 -16.98 -8.09 -14.25
CA LEU A 81 -16.64 -9.28 -13.49
C LEU A 81 -16.28 -8.95 -12.03
N ALA A 82 -15.55 -7.85 -11.79
CA ALA A 82 -15.20 -7.40 -10.44
C ALA A 82 -16.42 -6.91 -9.64
N PHE A 83 -17.24 -6.04 -10.24
CA PHE A 83 -18.46 -5.52 -9.64
C PHE A 83 -19.49 -6.61 -9.35
N SER A 84 -19.58 -7.67 -10.19
CA SER A 84 -20.43 -8.84 -9.90
C SER A 84 -20.01 -9.68 -8.68
N ARG A 85 -18.85 -9.40 -8.07
CA ARG A 85 -18.34 -10.06 -6.86
C ARG A 85 -18.40 -9.19 -5.61
N LEU A 86 -18.88 -7.95 -5.72
CA LEU A 86 -19.09 -7.06 -4.57
C LEU A 86 -20.25 -7.56 -3.69
N PRO A 87 -20.29 -7.16 -2.40
CA PRO A 87 -21.52 -7.27 -1.62
C PRO A 87 -22.57 -6.27 -2.16
N GLU A 88 -23.84 -6.61 -2.01
CA GLU A 88 -24.97 -5.75 -2.41
C GLU A 88 -24.94 -4.37 -1.71
N THR A 89 -24.42 -4.32 -0.48
CA THR A 89 -24.19 -3.11 0.30
C THR A 89 -23.15 -2.14 -0.29
N PHE A 90 -22.34 -2.59 -1.28
CA PHE A 90 -21.44 -1.72 -2.05
C PHE A 90 -22.05 -1.28 -3.40
N LEU A 91 -23.26 -1.69 -3.73
CA LEU A 91 -23.96 -1.31 -4.96
C LEU A 91 -25.00 -0.21 -4.66
N HIS A 92 -25.33 0.61 -5.67
CA HIS A 92 -26.38 1.63 -5.59
C HIS A 92 -26.27 2.63 -4.41
N ILE A 93 -25.07 2.92 -3.89
CA ILE A 93 -24.90 3.83 -2.75
C ILE A 93 -25.40 5.25 -3.14
N PRO A 94 -26.36 5.85 -2.40
CA PRO A 94 -26.93 7.15 -2.75
C PRO A 94 -25.89 8.28 -2.76
N GLY A 95 -26.04 9.22 -3.70
CA GLY A 95 -25.11 10.35 -3.88
C GLY A 95 -23.89 10.04 -4.75
N ILE A 96 -23.65 8.76 -5.07
CA ILE A 96 -22.56 8.33 -5.95
C ILE A 96 -23.02 8.29 -7.41
N LYS A 97 -22.24 8.92 -8.30
CA LYS A 97 -22.55 8.99 -9.73
C LYS A 97 -21.87 7.87 -10.53
N GLY A 98 -20.57 7.67 -10.35
CA GLY A 98 -19.80 6.75 -11.20
C GLY A 98 -18.28 6.80 -11.00
N PHE A 99 -17.58 6.16 -11.93
CA PHE A 99 -16.14 5.95 -11.93
C PHE A 99 -15.49 6.47 -13.21
N TYR A 100 -14.22 6.88 -13.12
CA TYR A 100 -13.54 7.67 -14.15
C TYR A 100 -12.25 6.95 -14.61
N HIS A 101 -11.97 6.96 -15.91
CA HIS A 101 -10.73 6.41 -16.46
C HIS A 101 -9.67 7.51 -16.69
N PHE A 102 -8.49 7.33 -16.09
CA PHE A 102 -7.36 8.24 -16.17
C PHE A 102 -6.07 7.48 -16.53
N SER A 103 -5.07 8.15 -17.12
CA SER A 103 -3.82 7.44 -17.45
C SER A 103 -3.01 7.05 -16.21
N LYS A 104 -3.01 7.92 -15.19
CA LYS A 104 -2.36 7.76 -13.88
C LYS A 104 -2.81 8.86 -12.91
N LEU A 105 -2.49 8.72 -11.63
CA LEU A 105 -2.73 9.75 -10.63
C LEU A 105 -1.92 11.02 -10.96
N ARG A 106 -2.60 12.17 -11.11
CA ARG A 106 -1.98 13.43 -11.55
C ARG A 106 -1.25 14.20 -10.45
N ALA A 107 -1.58 13.96 -9.18
CA ALA A 107 -0.94 14.59 -8.03
C ALA A 107 -0.86 13.62 -6.85
N ALA A 108 0.32 13.51 -6.24
CA ALA A 108 0.57 12.74 -5.02
C ALA A 108 1.62 13.46 -4.16
N PRO A 109 1.79 13.08 -2.88
CA PRO A 109 2.85 13.63 -2.03
C PRO A 109 4.24 13.50 -2.65
N GLU A 110 5.08 14.51 -2.44
CA GLU A 110 6.40 14.63 -3.08
C GLU A 110 7.27 13.38 -2.83
N GLY A 111 7.83 12.84 -3.90
CA GLY A 111 8.68 11.64 -3.85
C GLY A 111 7.95 10.30 -3.91
N MET A 112 6.61 10.26 -4.00
CA MET A 112 5.87 9.03 -4.35
C MET A 112 5.85 8.81 -5.88
N PRO A 113 6.19 7.60 -6.39
CA PRO A 113 5.95 7.24 -7.78
C PRO A 113 4.44 7.16 -8.05
N VAL A 114 3.93 7.99 -8.98
CA VAL A 114 2.50 8.05 -9.32
C VAL A 114 2.07 7.04 -10.38
N ASP A 115 3.03 6.54 -11.18
CA ASP A 115 2.78 5.61 -12.28
C ASP A 115 2.37 4.21 -11.80
N ASP A 116 2.66 3.87 -10.53
CA ASP A 116 2.37 2.57 -9.90
C ASP A 116 1.05 2.52 -9.12
N ILE A 117 0.26 3.61 -9.09
CA ILE A 117 -1.01 3.68 -8.34
C ILE A 117 -2.14 3.17 -9.24
N PRO A 118 -2.89 2.10 -8.86
CA PRO A 118 -3.90 1.48 -9.73
C PRO A 118 -5.29 2.13 -9.65
N ALA A 119 -5.63 2.73 -8.51
CA ALA A 119 -6.88 3.43 -8.30
C ALA A 119 -6.71 4.49 -7.20
N ALA A 120 -7.68 5.38 -7.06
CA ALA A 120 -7.82 6.30 -5.92
C ALA A 120 -9.29 6.67 -5.67
N THR A 121 -9.73 6.57 -4.41
CA THR A 121 -11.04 7.03 -3.95
C THR A 121 -10.99 8.49 -3.47
N PHE A 122 -12.03 9.27 -3.80
CA PHE A 122 -12.20 10.68 -3.43
C PHE A 122 -13.63 10.94 -2.92
N PRO A 123 -13.86 11.99 -2.10
CA PRO A 123 -12.90 12.99 -1.60
C PRO A 123 -11.86 12.43 -0.60
N GLY A 124 -10.81 13.22 -0.37
CA GLY A 124 -9.94 13.06 0.78
C GLY A 124 -10.58 13.59 2.06
N PHE A 125 -9.84 13.56 3.16
CA PHE A 125 -10.25 14.12 4.44
C PHE A 125 -9.05 14.61 5.25
N GLN A 126 -9.34 15.43 6.26
CA GLN A 126 -8.38 16.02 7.17
C GLN A 126 -8.83 15.78 8.62
N THR A 127 -7.90 15.56 9.54
CA THR A 127 -8.19 15.19 10.93
C THR A 127 -7.81 16.32 11.89
N VAL A 128 -8.80 17.10 12.29
CA VAL A 128 -8.65 18.35 13.05
C VAL A 128 -9.21 18.18 14.46
N TYR A 129 -8.46 18.58 15.48
CA TYR A 129 -8.98 18.79 16.82
C TYR A 129 -9.40 20.25 16.96
N ARG A 130 -10.71 20.47 17.15
CA ARG A 130 -11.30 21.80 17.32
C ARG A 130 -11.22 22.19 18.79
N ASN A 131 -10.17 22.93 19.14
CA ASN A 131 -9.79 23.29 20.50
C ASN A 131 -10.88 24.14 21.19
N SER A 132 -11.48 25.05 20.41
CA SER A 132 -12.67 25.85 20.78
C SER A 132 -13.91 25.03 21.20
N HIS A 133 -14.03 23.78 20.72
CA HIS A 133 -15.19 22.90 20.95
C HIS A 133 -14.82 21.60 21.70
N LEU A 134 -13.53 21.38 21.95
CA LEU A 134 -12.93 20.15 22.47
C LEU A 134 -13.28 18.87 21.68
N SER A 135 -13.56 19.00 20.38
CA SER A 135 -14.01 17.91 19.50
C SER A 135 -12.91 17.41 18.55
N TYR A 136 -13.06 16.16 18.11
CA TYR A 136 -12.26 15.54 17.05
C TYR A 136 -13.11 15.49 15.79
N ASP A 137 -12.71 16.22 14.75
CA ASP A 137 -13.48 16.35 13.53
C ASP A 137 -12.69 15.72 12.36
N VAL A 138 -13.34 14.81 11.64
CA VAL A 138 -12.91 14.29 10.33
C VAL A 138 -13.59 15.17 9.28
N GLU A 139 -12.85 16.08 8.70
CA GLU A 139 -13.33 17.10 7.78
C GLU A 139 -13.11 16.60 6.35
N VAL A 140 -14.21 16.37 5.63
CA VAL A 140 -14.21 15.77 4.29
C VAL A 140 -13.95 16.86 3.25
N ASP A 141 -13.03 16.63 2.33
CA ASP A 141 -12.67 17.64 1.31
C ASP A 141 -13.85 17.91 0.36
N ASP A 142 -14.01 19.16 -0.08
CA ASP A 142 -15.04 19.54 -1.06
C ASP A 142 -14.67 19.10 -2.49
N GLN A 143 -14.94 17.83 -2.80
CA GLN A 143 -14.79 17.25 -4.14
C GLN A 143 -15.99 16.37 -4.50
N GLU A 144 -16.21 16.15 -5.81
CA GLU A 144 -17.18 15.16 -6.30
C GLU A 144 -16.75 13.75 -5.83
N PRO A 145 -17.63 12.99 -5.13
CA PRO A 145 -17.34 11.63 -4.70
C PRO A 145 -17.18 10.71 -5.91
N ARG A 146 -16.02 10.06 -6.01
CA ARG A 146 -15.66 9.23 -7.16
C ARG A 146 -14.54 8.24 -6.83
N ILE A 147 -14.44 7.19 -7.65
CA ILE A 147 -13.21 6.39 -7.76
C ILE A 147 -12.60 6.67 -9.14
N GLU A 148 -11.32 7.01 -9.14
CA GLU A 148 -10.50 7.10 -10.34
C GLU A 148 -9.76 5.77 -10.54
N PHE A 149 -9.94 5.14 -11.68
CA PHE A 149 -9.21 3.93 -12.07
C PHE A 149 -8.13 4.29 -13.09
N PHE A 150 -6.93 3.76 -12.89
CA PHE A 150 -5.74 4.10 -13.69
C PHE A 150 -5.30 2.92 -14.57
N ASN A 151 -4.70 3.19 -15.74
CA ASN A 151 -4.26 2.17 -16.72
C ASN A 151 -3.58 0.94 -16.08
N VAL A 152 -2.72 1.14 -15.07
CA VAL A 152 -1.94 0.05 -14.43
C VAL A 152 -2.83 -1.00 -13.75
N LEU A 153 -4.06 -0.68 -13.37
CA LEU A 153 -5.05 -1.66 -12.87
C LEU A 153 -5.33 -2.76 -13.88
N PHE A 154 -5.49 -2.41 -15.16
CA PHE A 154 -5.88 -3.32 -16.24
C PHE A 154 -4.71 -4.18 -16.77
N TYR A 155 -3.53 -4.05 -16.15
CA TYR A 155 -2.36 -4.91 -16.37
C TYR A 155 -2.04 -5.84 -15.18
N GLU A 156 -2.82 -5.79 -14.09
CA GLU A 156 -2.67 -6.72 -12.97
C GLU A 156 -3.48 -8.01 -13.16
N ASP A 157 -3.10 -9.08 -12.47
CA ASP A 157 -3.83 -10.35 -12.45
C ASP A 157 -5.29 -10.11 -11.99
N ARG A 158 -6.26 -10.82 -12.58
CA ARG A 158 -7.71 -10.65 -12.27
C ARG A 158 -8.03 -10.74 -10.77
N GLU A 159 -7.35 -11.60 -10.01
CA GLU A 159 -7.49 -11.68 -8.54
C GLU A 159 -7.09 -10.37 -7.84
N VAL A 160 -6.04 -9.70 -8.33
CA VAL A 160 -5.52 -8.44 -7.79
C VAL A 160 -6.40 -7.27 -8.21
N LEU A 161 -6.84 -7.21 -9.47
CA LEU A 161 -7.81 -6.21 -9.96
C LEU A 161 -9.09 -6.25 -9.12
N GLN A 162 -9.66 -7.43 -8.90
CA GLN A 162 -10.89 -7.59 -8.11
C GLN A 162 -10.71 -7.19 -6.65
N ASN A 163 -9.56 -7.51 -6.06
CA ASN A 163 -9.23 -7.11 -4.69
C ASN A 163 -9.01 -5.59 -4.56
N ILE A 164 -8.47 -4.91 -5.58
CA ILE A 164 -8.38 -3.45 -5.63
C ILE A 164 -9.77 -2.82 -5.76
N VAL A 165 -10.63 -3.30 -6.68
CA VAL A 165 -12.01 -2.79 -6.82
C VAL A 165 -12.80 -2.93 -5.52
N GLN A 166 -12.65 -4.05 -4.80
CA GLN A 166 -13.27 -4.24 -3.48
C GLN A 166 -12.68 -3.31 -2.40
N HIS A 167 -11.40 -2.92 -2.51
CA HIS A 167 -10.71 -2.04 -1.57
C HIS A 167 -11.18 -0.58 -1.72
N GLU A 168 -11.19 -0.07 -2.95
CA GLU A 168 -11.71 1.27 -3.24
C GLU A 168 -13.21 1.38 -2.89
N MET A 169 -14.02 0.37 -3.25
CA MET A 169 -15.45 0.36 -2.88
C MET A 169 -15.67 0.26 -1.36
N ALA A 170 -14.71 -0.29 -0.59
CA ALA A 170 -14.77 -0.28 0.87
C ALA A 170 -14.39 1.09 1.47
N HIS A 171 -13.40 1.80 0.90
CA HIS A 171 -13.15 3.22 1.23
C HIS A 171 -14.39 4.06 0.93
N PHE A 172 -15.04 3.83 -0.21
CA PHE A 172 -16.21 4.58 -0.64
C PHE A 172 -17.43 4.30 0.24
N PHE A 173 -17.65 3.04 0.63
CA PHE A 173 -18.66 2.68 1.64
C PHE A 173 -18.39 3.34 3.00
N ASP A 174 -17.13 3.41 3.45
CA ASP A 174 -16.74 4.06 4.70
C ASP A 174 -17.13 5.56 4.72
N ILE A 175 -16.82 6.28 3.63
CA ILE A 175 -17.17 7.70 3.45
C ILE A 175 -18.69 7.90 3.57
N PHE A 176 -19.49 7.03 2.94
CA PHE A 176 -20.95 7.12 2.94
C PHE A 176 -21.64 6.46 4.16
N GLN A 177 -20.88 5.99 5.16
CA GLN A 177 -21.39 5.45 6.42
C GLN A 177 -20.85 6.17 7.67
N GLY A 178 -20.42 7.43 7.51
CA GLY A 178 -19.95 8.25 8.64
C GLY A 178 -18.55 7.88 9.12
N TYR A 179 -17.68 7.37 8.23
CA TYR A 179 -16.34 6.87 8.52
C TYR A 179 -16.33 5.89 9.71
N LEU A 180 -16.87 4.70 9.46
CA LEU A 180 -16.79 3.56 10.38
C LEU A 180 -15.35 3.27 10.80
N SER A 181 -14.36 3.50 9.93
CA SER A 181 -12.93 3.41 10.22
C SER A 181 -12.43 4.35 11.34
N PHE A 182 -13.10 5.49 11.55
CA PHE A 182 -12.83 6.44 12.64
C PHE A 182 -13.77 6.26 13.83
N SER A 183 -14.68 5.27 13.80
CA SER A 183 -15.55 4.98 14.95
C SER A 183 -14.73 4.53 16.18
N PRO A 184 -15.14 4.88 17.41
CA PRO A 184 -14.46 4.42 18.63
C PRO A 184 -14.46 2.90 18.81
N GLU A 185 -15.38 2.19 18.14
CA GLU A 185 -15.38 0.73 18.06
C GLU A 185 -14.27 0.23 17.13
N TRP A 186 -14.17 0.75 15.90
CA TRP A 186 -13.15 0.35 14.94
C TRP A 186 -11.73 0.62 15.44
N LEU A 187 -11.43 1.85 15.87
CA LEU A 187 -10.10 2.24 16.35
C LEU A 187 -9.59 1.31 17.46
N LYS A 188 -10.49 0.88 18.35
CA LYS A 188 -10.22 -0.05 19.46
C LYS A 188 -9.95 -1.49 19.00
N ILE A 189 -10.61 -1.99 17.95
CA ILE A 189 -10.39 -3.35 17.44
C ILE A 189 -9.32 -3.43 16.34
N SER A 190 -8.94 -2.28 15.78
CA SER A 190 -7.79 -2.13 14.87
C SER A 190 -6.48 -1.79 15.58
N ASN A 191 -6.52 -1.40 16.86
CA ASN A 191 -5.39 -0.99 17.70
C ASN A 191 -4.70 0.31 17.24
N PHE A 192 -5.47 1.26 16.71
CA PHE A 192 -5.00 2.64 16.51
C PHE A 192 -5.27 3.49 17.77
N SER A 193 -4.32 4.37 18.09
CA SER A 193 -4.48 5.42 19.11
C SER A 193 -4.31 6.79 18.48
N LEU A 194 -5.00 7.82 19.00
CA LEU A 194 -4.81 9.18 18.50
C LEU A 194 -3.64 9.85 19.23
N VAL A 195 -2.81 10.57 18.49
CA VAL A 195 -1.85 11.56 19.02
C VAL A 195 -2.15 12.93 18.44
N HIS A 196 -1.94 13.98 19.22
CA HIS A 196 -2.11 15.36 18.77
C HIS A 196 -0.81 15.87 18.14
N LEU A 197 -0.93 16.57 17.01
CA LEU A 197 0.16 17.12 16.22
C LEU A 197 -0.04 18.64 16.10
N PRO A 198 0.71 19.46 16.86
CA PRO A 198 0.53 20.90 16.83
C PRO A 198 0.98 21.49 15.49
N ALA A 199 0.34 22.59 15.08
CA ALA A 199 0.82 23.41 13.98
C ALA A 199 2.20 24.01 14.30
N LEU A 200 3.01 24.19 13.26
CA LEU A 200 4.40 24.66 13.36
C LEU A 200 4.52 26.11 13.85
N ASP A 201 3.49 26.90 13.58
CA ASP A 201 3.27 28.31 13.90
C ASP A 201 2.09 28.53 14.88
N GLY A 202 1.48 27.43 15.33
CA GLY A 202 0.29 27.44 16.19
C GLY A 202 0.53 28.02 17.59
N ARG A 203 -0.54 28.49 18.21
CA ARG A 203 -0.55 29.25 19.46
C ARG A 203 -1.43 28.58 20.53
N PRO A 204 -1.30 28.94 21.81
CA PRO A 204 -2.20 28.46 22.85
C PRO A 204 -3.66 28.85 22.56
N GLY A 205 -4.51 27.84 22.34
CA GLY A 205 -5.92 28.02 22.00
C GLY A 205 -6.28 27.73 20.54
N ASP A 206 -5.28 27.63 19.65
CA ASP A 206 -5.50 27.28 18.24
C ASP A 206 -5.96 25.82 18.09
N ASP A 207 -6.68 25.55 16.99
CA ASP A 207 -6.97 24.19 16.53
C ASP A 207 -5.68 23.51 16.03
N TYR A 208 -5.62 22.18 16.10
CA TYR A 208 -4.43 21.40 15.72
C TYR A 208 -4.80 20.07 15.07
N LEU A 209 -3.87 19.44 14.34
CA LEU A 209 -4.14 18.15 13.72
C LEU A 209 -4.09 17.02 14.75
N PHE A 210 -4.79 15.93 14.48
CA PHE A 210 -4.55 14.65 15.15
C PHE A 210 -4.23 13.57 14.13
N ALA A 211 -3.45 12.56 14.55
CA ALA A 211 -3.15 11.39 13.73
C ALA A 211 -3.49 10.11 14.50
N ALA A 212 -4.13 9.17 13.81
CA ALA A 212 -4.32 7.82 14.30
C ALA A 212 -3.05 6.99 14.00
N VAL A 213 -2.25 6.71 15.02
CA VAL A 213 -1.02 5.89 14.93
C VAL A 213 -1.32 4.44 15.31
N ASN A 214 -0.75 3.50 14.56
CA ASN A 214 -0.92 2.07 14.82
C ASN A 214 -0.11 1.62 16.05
N ASN A 215 -0.45 0.47 16.64
CA ASN A 215 0.36 -0.13 17.70
C ASN A 215 1.57 -0.90 17.12
N PRO A 216 2.83 -0.53 17.45
CA PRO A 216 4.03 -1.24 16.99
C PRO A 216 4.23 -2.60 17.67
N ASP A 217 3.64 -2.83 18.85
CA ASP A 217 3.77 -4.07 19.61
C ASP A 217 2.77 -5.16 19.19
N VAL A 218 1.85 -4.84 18.27
CA VAL A 218 0.94 -5.79 17.61
C VAL A 218 1.50 -6.09 16.23
N ASP A 219 1.70 -7.37 15.87
CA ASP A 219 2.28 -7.76 14.58
C ASP A 219 1.27 -7.87 13.43
N HIS A 220 0.03 -8.31 13.67
CA HIS A 220 -0.99 -8.49 12.62
C HIS A 220 -1.90 -7.27 12.51
N TYR A 221 -2.00 -6.74 11.30
CA TYR A 221 -3.01 -5.77 10.86
C TYR A 221 -3.76 -6.38 9.68
N ALA A 222 -4.74 -5.67 9.11
CA ALA A 222 -5.57 -6.21 8.04
C ALA A 222 -4.71 -6.83 6.92
N PRO A 223 -4.91 -8.11 6.56
CA PRO A 223 -4.09 -8.73 5.53
C PRO A 223 -4.28 -7.99 4.20
N VAL A 224 -3.21 -7.86 3.41
CA VAL A 224 -3.18 -6.97 2.23
C VAL A 224 -3.23 -7.73 0.90
N SER A 225 -3.49 -7.03 -0.21
CA SER A 225 -3.33 -7.59 -1.55
C SER A 225 -1.89 -8.07 -1.79
N SER A 226 -1.69 -8.99 -2.75
CA SER A 226 -0.34 -9.44 -3.14
C SER A 226 0.52 -8.37 -3.84
N ARG A 227 -0.04 -7.18 -4.12
CA ARG A 227 0.67 -5.99 -4.59
C ARG A 227 1.37 -5.24 -3.45
N GLN A 228 0.75 -5.22 -2.27
CA GLN A 228 1.15 -4.40 -1.12
C GLN A 228 2.13 -5.13 -0.18
N LEU A 229 2.64 -4.41 0.82
CA LEU A 229 3.39 -4.95 1.96
C LEU A 229 2.52 -4.91 3.22
N PRO A 230 2.74 -5.78 4.23
CA PRO A 230 1.94 -5.78 5.47
C PRO A 230 1.94 -4.45 6.25
N THR A 231 2.88 -3.55 5.99
CA THR A 231 2.87 -2.17 6.53
C THR A 231 1.80 -1.27 5.92
N TYR A 232 1.08 -1.69 4.88
CA TYR A 232 0.10 -0.85 4.19
C TYR A 232 -1.13 -0.54 5.06
N SER A 233 -1.75 -1.57 5.63
CA SER A 233 -2.84 -1.47 6.62
C SER A 233 -2.45 -0.77 7.94
N ARG A 234 -1.18 -0.41 8.13
CA ARG A 234 -0.69 0.34 9.30
C ARG A 234 -0.64 1.86 9.08
N GLN A 235 -0.89 2.33 7.85
CA GLN A 235 -0.71 3.74 7.48
C GLN A 235 -1.76 4.63 8.15
N ASN A 236 -3.02 4.22 8.17
CA ASN A 236 -4.14 4.88 8.84
C ASN A 236 -5.32 3.87 9.05
N PRO A 237 -6.37 4.22 9.81
CA PRO A 237 -7.51 3.33 10.08
C PRO A 237 -8.39 3.01 8.86
N GLN A 238 -8.47 3.92 7.88
CA GLN A 238 -9.25 3.75 6.66
C GLN A 238 -8.65 2.64 5.79
N GLU A 239 -7.33 2.62 5.63
CA GLU A 239 -6.60 1.55 4.94
C GLU A 239 -6.74 0.21 5.65
N ASP A 240 -6.71 0.20 6.98
CA ASP A 240 -6.97 -1.01 7.78
C ASP A 240 -8.43 -1.49 7.63
N PHE A 241 -9.40 -0.59 7.52
CA PHE A 241 -10.81 -0.90 7.28
C PHE A 241 -11.03 -1.47 5.87
N ALA A 242 -10.54 -0.79 4.83
CA ALA A 242 -10.70 -1.23 3.45
C ALA A 242 -10.01 -2.59 3.19
N ASN A 243 -8.77 -2.79 3.68
CA ASN A 243 -8.13 -4.11 3.62
C ASN A 243 -8.86 -5.16 4.47
N SER A 244 -9.44 -4.79 5.61
CA SER A 244 -10.27 -5.72 6.41
C SER A 244 -11.55 -6.14 5.66
N ALA A 245 -12.18 -5.22 4.93
CA ALA A 245 -13.36 -5.50 4.12
C ALA A 245 -13.03 -6.42 2.92
N THR A 246 -11.90 -6.23 2.24
CA THR A 246 -11.48 -7.19 1.19
C THR A 246 -11.03 -8.52 1.78
N ALA A 247 -10.41 -8.53 2.96
CA ALA A 247 -10.07 -9.76 3.67
C ALA A 247 -11.30 -10.57 4.06
N TYR A 248 -12.40 -9.91 4.44
CA TYR A 248 -13.69 -10.55 4.74
C TYR A 248 -14.26 -11.34 3.56
N ILE A 249 -14.09 -10.82 2.33
CA ILE A 249 -14.59 -11.43 1.09
C ILE A 249 -13.66 -12.56 0.60
N ASN A 250 -12.34 -12.39 0.71
CA ASN A 250 -11.37 -13.22 -0.03
C ASN A 250 -10.51 -14.15 0.83
N TYR A 251 -10.25 -13.85 2.10
CA TYR A 251 -9.19 -14.51 2.86
C TYR A 251 -9.78 -15.45 3.93
N PRO A 252 -9.69 -16.78 3.76
CA PRO A 252 -10.41 -17.73 4.62
C PRO A 252 -10.00 -17.65 6.09
N TYR A 253 -8.77 -17.21 6.37
CA TYR A 253 -8.25 -17.11 7.73
C TYR A 253 -8.63 -15.82 8.46
N PHE A 254 -9.20 -14.82 7.80
CA PHE A 254 -9.48 -13.51 8.41
C PHE A 254 -10.46 -13.59 9.60
N ARG A 255 -11.42 -14.53 9.58
CA ARG A 255 -12.32 -14.79 10.73
C ARG A 255 -11.58 -15.28 11.98
N TYR A 256 -10.44 -15.94 11.81
CA TYR A 256 -9.64 -16.52 12.90
C TYR A 256 -8.49 -15.58 13.33
N SER A 257 -7.84 -14.88 12.40
CA SER A 257 -6.76 -13.92 12.74
C SER A 257 -7.29 -12.59 13.28
N HIS A 258 -8.46 -12.14 12.82
CA HIS A 258 -9.06 -10.85 13.20
C HIS A 258 -10.55 -10.97 13.63
N PRO A 259 -10.93 -11.87 14.55
CA PRO A 259 -12.34 -12.22 14.83
C PRO A 259 -13.22 -11.02 15.23
N LYS A 260 -12.68 -10.04 15.95
CA LYS A 260 -13.42 -8.82 16.33
C LYS A 260 -13.75 -7.94 15.12
N ARG A 261 -12.83 -7.83 14.16
CA ARG A 261 -13.02 -7.09 12.91
C ARG A 261 -13.97 -7.85 11.98
N TYR A 262 -13.86 -9.18 11.93
CA TYR A 262 -14.79 -10.04 11.21
C TYR A 262 -16.23 -9.84 11.71
N LEU A 263 -16.47 -9.86 13.03
CA LEU A 263 -17.79 -9.62 13.61
C LEU A 263 -18.31 -8.19 13.38
N PHE A 264 -17.45 -7.18 13.48
CA PHE A 264 -17.81 -5.80 13.13
C PHE A 264 -18.28 -5.71 11.67
N LEU A 265 -17.49 -6.21 10.73
CA LEU A 265 -17.79 -6.16 9.30
C LEU A 265 -19.03 -6.99 8.95
N LYS A 266 -19.19 -8.20 9.51
CA LYS A 266 -20.40 -9.03 9.38
C LYS A 266 -21.66 -8.24 9.71
N ASN A 267 -21.63 -7.47 10.80
CA ASN A 267 -22.80 -6.77 11.34
C ASN A 267 -23.01 -5.36 10.75
N LYS A 268 -21.94 -4.66 10.34
CA LYS A 268 -21.97 -3.25 9.90
C LYS A 268 -21.86 -3.05 8.39
N VAL A 269 -21.33 -4.04 7.66
CA VAL A 269 -20.94 -3.90 6.24
C VAL A 269 -21.57 -4.99 5.36
N PHE A 270 -21.59 -6.24 5.83
CA PHE A 270 -22.00 -7.40 5.02
C PHE A 270 -23.40 -7.96 5.36
N GLY A 271 -24.18 -7.29 6.22
CA GLY A 271 -25.58 -7.67 6.50
C GLY A 271 -25.77 -9.09 7.04
N GLY A 272 -24.75 -9.65 7.71
CA GLY A 272 -24.74 -11.03 8.20
C GLY A 272 -24.19 -12.08 7.22
N LYS A 273 -23.99 -11.75 5.94
CA LYS A 273 -23.50 -12.67 4.90
C LYS A 273 -22.07 -13.12 5.16
N GLU A 274 -21.85 -14.43 5.29
CA GLU A 274 -20.51 -15.01 5.43
C GLU A 274 -19.99 -15.61 4.10
N TYR A 275 -18.69 -15.48 3.87
CA TYR A 275 -18.00 -15.98 2.67
C TYR A 275 -17.20 -17.28 2.93
N PHE A 276 -16.94 -17.62 4.20
CA PHE A 276 -16.13 -18.78 4.61
C PHE A 276 -16.73 -19.47 5.85
N PRO A 277 -16.74 -20.83 5.89
CA PRO A 277 -17.33 -21.59 6.99
C PRO A 277 -16.54 -21.47 8.30
N GLU A 278 -17.21 -21.81 9.40
CA GLU A 278 -16.63 -21.90 10.74
C GLU A 278 -16.22 -23.34 11.08
N THR A 279 -15.04 -23.51 11.68
CA THR A 279 -14.54 -24.81 12.18
C THR A 279 -14.41 -24.87 13.70
N GLY A 280 -14.60 -23.74 14.40
CA GLY A 280 -14.40 -23.62 15.85
C GLY A 280 -12.94 -23.65 16.31
N MET A 281 -11.97 -23.80 15.41
CA MET A 281 -10.54 -23.78 15.73
C MET A 281 -10.01 -22.35 15.93
N ASN A 282 -8.84 -22.22 16.58
CA ASN A 282 -8.09 -20.96 16.57
C ASN A 282 -7.26 -20.80 15.29
N TYR A 283 -6.74 -19.59 15.03
CA TYR A 283 -6.00 -19.26 13.80
C TYR A 283 -4.82 -20.19 13.51
N ARG A 284 -3.98 -20.47 14.52
CA ARG A 284 -2.80 -21.31 14.36
C ARG A 284 -3.19 -22.74 14.02
N ASP A 285 -4.09 -23.33 14.81
CA ASP A 285 -4.46 -24.75 14.64
C ASP A 285 -5.21 -24.97 13.32
N GLN A 286 -6.08 -24.03 12.91
CA GLN A 286 -6.78 -24.08 11.62
C GLN A 286 -5.80 -24.03 10.44
N VAL A 287 -4.86 -23.07 10.45
CA VAL A 287 -3.84 -22.95 9.38
C VAL A 287 -2.95 -24.19 9.33
N VAL A 288 -2.52 -24.71 10.49
CA VAL A 288 -1.65 -25.88 10.56
C VAL A 288 -2.37 -27.13 10.06
N ALA A 289 -3.64 -27.34 10.43
CA ALA A 289 -4.45 -28.47 9.97
C ALA A 289 -4.67 -28.43 8.44
N ASP A 290 -5.04 -27.27 7.88
CA ASP A 290 -5.17 -27.09 6.43
C ASP A 290 -3.83 -27.33 5.71
N PHE A 291 -2.71 -26.88 6.28
CA PHE A 291 -1.38 -27.03 5.70
C PHE A 291 -0.89 -28.48 5.70
N GLU A 292 -1.10 -29.21 6.80
CA GLU A 292 -0.83 -30.64 6.89
C GLU A 292 -1.70 -31.44 5.92
N LYS A 293 -2.96 -31.06 5.76
CA LYS A 293 -3.85 -31.66 4.75
C LYS A 293 -3.31 -31.47 3.33
N VAL A 294 -3.03 -30.24 2.88
CA VAL A 294 -2.54 -30.04 1.49
C VAL A 294 -1.16 -30.66 1.24
N LEU A 295 -0.31 -30.78 2.26
CA LEU A 295 0.96 -31.54 2.16
C LEU A 295 0.73 -33.06 2.04
N THR A 296 -0.31 -33.60 2.67
CA THR A 296 -0.68 -35.02 2.66
C THR A 296 -1.38 -35.41 1.36
N ASP A 297 -2.36 -34.60 0.95
CA ASP A 297 -3.11 -34.71 -0.32
C ASP A 297 -2.25 -34.38 -1.55
N ARG A 298 -1.04 -33.82 -1.35
CA ARG A 298 -0.11 -33.33 -2.39
C ARG A 298 -0.65 -32.17 -3.23
N ASP A 299 -1.57 -31.37 -2.69
CA ASP A 299 -1.99 -30.08 -3.27
C ASP A 299 -0.87 -29.04 -3.11
N TRP A 300 0.15 -29.14 -3.96
CA TRP A 300 1.32 -28.24 -3.93
C TRP A 300 0.97 -26.78 -4.25
N ASP A 301 -0.15 -26.50 -4.92
CA ASP A 301 -0.65 -25.14 -5.10
C ASP A 301 -1.43 -24.65 -3.88
N GLY A 302 -2.08 -25.55 -3.12
CA GLY A 302 -2.59 -25.29 -1.79
C GLY A 302 -1.51 -24.92 -0.78
N VAL A 303 -0.35 -25.56 -0.85
CA VAL A 303 0.81 -25.18 -0.05
C VAL A 303 1.25 -23.74 -0.36
N ILE A 304 1.26 -23.32 -1.62
CA ILE A 304 1.55 -21.94 -2.03
C ILE A 304 0.44 -20.98 -1.58
N ARG A 305 -0.83 -21.38 -1.72
CA ARG A 305 -2.02 -20.61 -1.32
C ARG A 305 -2.00 -20.29 0.17
N ILE A 306 -1.86 -21.29 1.03
CA ILE A 306 -1.83 -21.08 2.50
C ILE A 306 -0.58 -20.27 2.91
N ALA A 307 0.60 -20.55 2.35
CA ALA A 307 1.80 -19.76 2.61
C ALA A 307 1.68 -18.30 2.14
N ARG A 308 0.89 -18.03 1.09
CA ARG A 308 0.54 -16.68 0.64
C ARG A 308 -0.35 -15.98 1.67
N GLU A 309 -1.42 -16.62 2.15
CA GLU A 309 -2.33 -16.01 3.13
C GLU A 309 -1.62 -15.63 4.43
N VAL A 310 -0.85 -16.54 5.02
CA VAL A 310 -0.09 -16.31 6.27
C VAL A 310 0.99 -15.23 6.11
N GLY A 311 1.47 -15.02 4.88
CA GLY A 311 2.42 -13.95 4.54
C GLY A 311 1.80 -12.56 4.32
N ARG A 312 0.46 -12.42 4.37
CA ARG A 312 -0.24 -11.13 4.16
C ARG A 312 -0.28 -10.24 5.40
N ASP A 313 -0.36 -10.82 6.60
CA ASP A 313 -0.45 -10.10 7.89
C ASP A 313 0.80 -10.25 8.78
N TYR A 314 1.88 -10.83 8.25
CA TYR A 314 3.15 -11.12 8.94
C TYR A 314 2.93 -11.92 10.24
N SER A 315 2.84 -13.24 10.10
CA SER A 315 2.51 -14.17 11.19
C SER A 315 3.72 -15.03 11.65
N PRO A 316 4.77 -14.48 12.30
CA PRO A 316 6.11 -15.08 12.37
C PRO A 316 6.20 -16.44 13.08
N GLU A 317 5.34 -16.72 14.06
CA GLU A 317 5.25 -18.03 14.72
C GLU A 317 4.70 -19.08 13.75
N ILE A 318 3.53 -18.80 13.16
CA ILE A 318 2.87 -19.67 12.18
C ILE A 318 3.75 -19.84 10.94
N GLU A 319 4.34 -18.77 10.40
CA GLU A 319 5.29 -18.84 9.28
C GLU A 319 6.47 -19.78 9.57
N SER A 320 7.02 -19.72 10.79
CA SER A 320 8.15 -20.57 11.19
C SER A 320 7.74 -22.04 11.30
N GLU A 321 6.52 -22.30 11.78
CA GLU A 321 5.93 -23.63 11.85
C GLU A 321 5.58 -24.21 10.47
N LEU A 322 5.14 -23.37 9.52
CA LEU A 322 4.97 -23.76 8.11
C LEU A 322 6.33 -24.13 7.51
N VAL A 323 7.39 -23.36 7.78
CA VAL A 323 8.73 -23.66 7.24
C VAL A 323 9.27 -25.00 7.74
N GLU A 324 9.02 -25.37 8.99
CA GLU A 324 9.49 -26.66 9.52
C GLU A 324 8.78 -27.85 8.85
N ARG A 325 7.47 -27.71 8.56
CA ARG A 325 6.73 -28.69 7.76
C ARG A 325 7.21 -28.75 6.30
N LEU A 326 7.58 -27.60 5.72
CA LEU A 326 8.23 -27.53 4.40
C LEU A 326 9.63 -28.16 4.39
N GLU A 327 10.47 -27.93 5.40
CA GLU A 327 11.79 -28.58 5.51
C GLU A 327 11.63 -30.11 5.64
N LYS A 328 10.69 -30.59 6.48
CA LYS A 328 10.37 -32.02 6.63
C LYS A 328 9.87 -32.68 5.34
N SER A 329 8.97 -32.01 4.60
CA SER A 329 8.46 -32.51 3.31
C SER A 329 9.57 -32.66 2.24
N LEU A 330 10.66 -31.88 2.36
CA LEU A 330 11.81 -31.91 1.47
C LEU A 330 12.88 -32.95 1.85
N GLU A 331 12.75 -33.66 2.97
CA GLU A 331 13.62 -34.79 3.35
C GLU A 331 13.40 -36.01 2.46
N ALA A 332 12.19 -36.17 1.92
CA ALA A 332 11.85 -37.20 0.94
C ALA A 332 12.67 -37.06 -0.36
N PRO A 333 12.79 -38.15 -1.16
CA PRO A 333 13.54 -38.15 -2.42
C PRO A 333 13.14 -36.99 -3.35
N PRO A 334 14.09 -36.41 -4.13
CA PRO A 334 13.82 -35.25 -5.00
C PRO A 334 12.64 -35.46 -5.96
N ASP A 335 11.85 -34.42 -6.13
CA ASP A 335 10.65 -34.40 -6.99
C ASP A 335 10.57 -33.00 -7.62
N SER A 336 10.60 -32.90 -8.95
CA SER A 336 10.73 -31.61 -9.63
C SER A 336 9.52 -30.70 -9.46
N VAL A 337 8.32 -31.25 -9.27
CA VAL A 337 7.09 -30.46 -9.12
C VAL A 337 6.97 -29.97 -7.68
N ARG A 338 7.06 -30.88 -6.71
CA ARG A 338 7.03 -30.56 -5.28
C ARG A 338 8.15 -29.58 -4.94
N ASP A 339 9.40 -29.88 -5.30
CA ASP A 339 10.55 -29.10 -4.85
C ASP A 339 10.49 -27.65 -5.36
N VAL A 340 10.02 -27.43 -6.60
CA VAL A 340 9.74 -26.09 -7.12
C VAL A 340 8.61 -25.42 -6.34
N LYS A 341 7.46 -26.08 -6.16
CA LYS A 341 6.28 -25.49 -5.51
C LYS A 341 6.54 -25.14 -4.03
N LEU A 342 7.19 -26.02 -3.26
CA LEU A 342 7.62 -25.72 -1.88
C LEU A 342 8.69 -24.60 -1.86
N GLY A 343 9.58 -24.57 -2.85
CA GLY A 343 10.52 -23.48 -3.08
C GLY A 343 9.84 -22.13 -3.36
N VAL A 344 8.68 -22.12 -4.02
CA VAL A 344 7.85 -20.92 -4.26
C VAL A 344 7.06 -20.52 -3.00
N ALA A 345 6.47 -21.47 -2.27
CA ALA A 345 5.73 -21.19 -1.04
C ALA A 345 6.59 -20.41 -0.01
N THR A 346 7.85 -20.82 0.16
CA THR A 346 8.84 -20.12 1.01
C THR A 346 9.22 -18.70 0.53
N CYS A 347 8.70 -18.20 -0.60
CA CYS A 347 8.86 -16.79 -0.99
C CYS A 347 7.81 -15.85 -0.38
N TYR A 348 6.68 -16.36 0.11
CA TYR A 348 5.66 -15.50 0.74
C TYR A 348 6.06 -15.15 2.18
N LEU A 349 6.65 -16.12 2.88
CA LEU A 349 7.08 -16.06 4.28
C LEU A 349 8.33 -15.18 4.48
N TYR A 350 8.33 -14.38 5.55
CA TYR A 350 9.44 -13.56 6.04
C TYR A 350 10.39 -14.28 7.03
N SER A 351 10.02 -15.47 7.54
CA SER A 351 10.89 -16.27 8.41
C SER A 351 12.27 -16.53 7.76
N PRO A 352 13.40 -16.24 8.42
CA PRO A 352 14.74 -16.44 7.83
C PRO A 352 15.03 -17.91 7.47
N LYS A 353 14.34 -18.86 8.11
CA LYS A 353 14.36 -20.29 7.74
C LYS A 353 13.89 -20.48 6.29
N ALA A 354 12.86 -19.76 5.83
CA ALA A 354 12.35 -19.84 4.45
C ALA A 354 13.42 -19.50 3.38
N LEU A 355 14.38 -18.63 3.70
CA LEU A 355 15.50 -18.31 2.82
C LEU A 355 16.61 -19.38 2.85
N LYS A 356 16.78 -20.09 3.98
CA LYS A 356 17.66 -21.27 4.10
C LYS A 356 17.15 -22.42 3.22
N VAL A 357 15.84 -22.70 3.21
CA VAL A 357 15.21 -23.71 2.34
C VAL A 357 15.55 -23.47 0.86
N ARG A 358 15.25 -22.27 0.34
CA ARG A 358 15.52 -21.89 -1.06
C ARG A 358 16.99 -22.02 -1.43
N ARG A 359 17.90 -21.57 -0.55
CA ARG A 359 19.36 -21.74 -0.74
C ARG A 359 19.76 -23.21 -0.80
N ASN A 360 19.14 -24.07 0.01
CA ASN A 360 19.44 -25.51 0.03
C ASN A 360 18.92 -26.24 -1.21
N LEU A 361 17.71 -25.92 -1.69
CA LEU A 361 17.15 -26.46 -2.94
C LEU A 361 18.04 -26.14 -4.15
N ILE A 362 18.48 -24.88 -4.28
CA ILE A 362 19.38 -24.44 -5.35
C ILE A 362 20.76 -25.13 -5.22
N ARG A 363 21.34 -25.18 -4.01
CA ARG A 363 22.64 -25.85 -3.77
C ARG A 363 22.61 -27.35 -4.08
N LYS A 364 21.51 -28.04 -3.76
CA LYS A 364 21.28 -29.46 -4.10
C LYS A 364 20.89 -29.68 -5.56
N LYS A 365 20.86 -28.64 -6.40
CA LYS A 365 20.39 -28.65 -7.80
C LYS A 365 18.96 -29.20 -7.99
N ARG A 366 18.12 -29.19 -6.94
CA ARG A 366 16.73 -29.65 -6.96
C ARG A 366 15.79 -28.62 -7.63
N VAL A 367 16.16 -27.34 -7.57
CA VAL A 367 15.41 -26.22 -8.19
C VAL A 367 16.41 -25.22 -8.78
N SER A 368 16.11 -24.66 -9.97
CA SER A 368 16.93 -23.60 -10.57
C SER A 368 16.63 -22.24 -9.94
N LEU A 369 17.62 -21.34 -9.88
CA LEU A 369 17.39 -19.96 -9.44
C LEU A 369 16.45 -19.20 -10.39
N GLN A 370 16.53 -19.48 -11.70
CA GLN A 370 15.75 -18.82 -12.73
C GLN A 370 14.24 -19.11 -12.57
N THR A 371 13.89 -20.38 -12.40
CA THR A 371 12.51 -20.87 -12.14
C THR A 371 11.89 -20.24 -10.88
N LEU A 372 12.70 -19.92 -9.87
CA LEU A 372 12.19 -19.19 -8.70
C LEU A 372 12.04 -17.69 -8.99
N LEU A 373 12.94 -17.07 -9.75
CA LEU A 373 12.87 -15.62 -10.05
C LEU A 373 11.74 -15.25 -11.02
N GLU A 374 11.23 -16.19 -11.80
CA GLU A 374 10.02 -16.03 -12.62
C GLU A 374 8.76 -15.73 -11.78
N VAL A 375 8.71 -16.15 -10.51
CA VAL A 375 7.61 -15.77 -9.61
C VAL A 375 7.86 -14.37 -9.02
N ARG A 376 6.99 -13.40 -9.38
CA ARG A 376 7.02 -11.98 -8.93
C ARG A 376 7.43 -11.81 -7.47
N ARG A 377 6.79 -12.53 -6.54
CA ARG A 377 7.10 -12.48 -5.09
C ARG A 377 8.51 -12.96 -4.75
N CYS A 378 8.99 -14.05 -5.35
CA CYS A 378 10.37 -14.52 -5.18
C CYS A 378 11.39 -13.51 -5.74
N GLY A 379 11.06 -12.83 -6.85
CA GLY A 379 11.82 -11.72 -7.42
C GLY A 379 11.97 -10.55 -6.44
N LEU A 380 10.86 -10.06 -5.85
CA LEU A 380 10.87 -8.99 -4.85
C LEU A 380 11.70 -9.37 -3.60
N MET A 381 11.56 -10.61 -3.11
CA MET A 381 12.32 -11.13 -1.97
C MET A 381 13.80 -11.44 -2.30
N SER A 382 14.24 -11.25 -3.54
CA SER A 382 15.58 -11.62 -4.02
C SER A 382 16.70 -10.76 -3.44
N ARG A 383 17.96 -11.14 -3.70
CA ARG A 383 19.10 -10.28 -3.35
C ARG A 383 19.11 -8.99 -4.18
N ARG A 384 18.72 -9.06 -5.45
CA ARG A 384 18.80 -7.92 -6.37
C ARG A 384 17.85 -6.81 -5.92
N SER A 385 16.56 -7.13 -5.74
CA SER A 385 15.55 -6.15 -5.36
C SER A 385 15.77 -5.59 -3.95
N PHE A 386 16.09 -6.43 -2.96
CA PHE A 386 16.42 -5.90 -1.63
C PHE A 386 17.61 -4.93 -1.67
N GLU A 387 18.75 -5.34 -2.25
CA GLU A 387 19.99 -4.57 -2.18
C GLU A 387 20.06 -3.38 -3.17
N ARG A 388 19.07 -3.20 -4.07
CA ARG A 388 19.01 -2.09 -5.03
C ARG A 388 17.77 -1.20 -4.90
N GLU A 389 16.62 -1.76 -4.51
CA GLU A 389 15.36 -1.03 -4.42
C GLU A 389 14.96 -0.81 -2.95
N PHE A 390 14.45 -1.86 -2.28
CA PHE A 390 13.85 -1.74 -0.94
C PHE A 390 14.78 -1.13 0.11
N VAL A 391 16.08 -1.46 0.10
CA VAL A 391 16.99 -0.97 1.13
C VAL A 391 17.17 0.55 1.08
N LEU A 392 16.96 1.18 -0.08
CA LEU A 392 17.05 2.64 -0.28
C LEU A 392 15.79 3.39 0.16
N TRP A 393 14.67 2.70 0.45
CA TRP A 393 13.42 3.35 0.82
C TRP A 393 13.57 4.12 2.14
N SER A 394 13.11 5.37 2.13
CA SER A 394 12.98 6.22 3.31
C SER A 394 11.86 5.73 4.23
N MET A 395 11.95 6.09 5.51
CA MET A 395 10.89 5.82 6.48
C MET A 395 9.63 6.64 6.14
N ARG A 396 8.45 6.11 6.45
CA ARG A 396 7.15 6.73 6.16
C ARG A 396 6.34 6.98 7.44
N ASN A 397 5.33 7.84 7.34
CA ASN A 397 4.37 8.17 8.40
C ASN A 397 5.09 8.45 9.74
N ILE A 398 6.04 9.39 9.70
CA ILE A 398 6.93 9.72 10.83
C ILE A 398 6.23 10.78 11.68
N TYR A 399 5.96 10.44 12.95
CA TYR A 399 5.31 11.33 13.91
C TYR A 399 6.21 11.55 15.13
N PHE A 400 6.43 12.81 15.49
CA PHE A 400 6.99 13.21 16.79
C PHE A 400 5.85 13.48 17.77
N PHE A 401 5.98 13.00 19.00
CA PHE A 401 5.07 13.33 20.10
C PHE A 401 5.77 13.13 21.45
N LYS A 402 5.23 13.74 22.52
CA LYS A 402 5.61 13.38 23.89
C LYS A 402 4.56 12.44 24.47
N SER A 403 4.96 11.39 25.20
CA SER A 403 4.03 10.53 25.91
C SER A 403 4.50 10.31 27.34
N LYS A 404 3.64 10.62 28.32
CA LYS A 404 4.03 10.74 29.74
C LYS A 404 5.26 11.65 29.93
N GLY A 405 5.25 12.79 29.25
CA GLY A 405 6.34 13.78 29.25
C GLY A 405 7.53 13.46 28.34
N ARG A 406 7.78 12.18 28.04
CA ARG A 406 9.01 11.75 27.36
C ARG A 406 8.92 11.82 25.84
N ALA A 407 10.00 12.24 25.19
CA ALA A 407 10.04 12.43 23.73
C ALA A 407 10.04 11.09 22.98
N GLN A 408 9.17 10.96 21.98
CA GLN A 408 9.00 9.76 21.16
C GLN A 408 9.01 10.12 19.67
N ILE A 409 9.49 9.20 18.85
CA ILE A 409 9.22 9.18 17.41
C ILE A 409 8.60 7.84 17.04
N GLN A 410 7.62 7.82 16.14
CA GLN A 410 7.04 6.59 15.60
C GLN A 410 6.91 6.67 14.08
N PHE A 411 7.19 5.57 13.38
CA PHE A 411 7.22 5.52 11.91
C PHE A 411 6.99 4.10 11.37
N LEU A 412 6.94 4.01 10.03
CA LEU A 412 6.93 2.76 9.26
C LEU A 412 8.23 2.59 8.46
N ASP A 413 8.83 1.41 8.54
CA ASP A 413 9.90 0.92 7.67
C ASP A 413 9.41 -0.31 6.88
N PRO A 414 8.87 -0.13 5.66
CA PRO A 414 8.38 -1.23 4.84
C PRO A 414 9.47 -2.24 4.41
N ALA A 415 10.76 -1.90 4.53
CA ALA A 415 11.87 -2.78 4.19
C ALA A 415 12.42 -3.57 5.40
N LEU A 416 11.98 -3.26 6.63
CA LEU A 416 12.40 -3.96 7.86
C LEU A 416 12.04 -5.47 7.86
N PRO A 417 10.82 -5.92 7.49
CA PRO A 417 10.50 -7.35 7.43
C PRO A 417 11.43 -8.09 6.46
N LEU A 418 11.70 -7.49 5.28
CA LEU A 418 12.57 -8.06 4.26
C LEU A 418 14.05 -8.04 4.67
N ALA A 419 14.50 -7.04 5.43
CA ALA A 419 15.86 -7.00 5.98
C ALA A 419 16.09 -8.17 6.95
N GLY A 420 15.19 -8.34 7.94
CA GLY A 420 15.24 -9.45 8.90
C GLY A 420 15.18 -10.80 8.22
N ALA A 421 14.22 -11.00 7.29
CA ALA A 421 14.08 -12.22 6.47
C ALA A 421 15.35 -12.61 5.71
N ARG A 422 16.21 -11.64 5.41
CA ARG A 422 17.46 -11.82 4.66
C ARG A 422 18.71 -11.94 5.54
N GLY A 423 18.56 -11.83 6.86
CA GLY A 423 19.65 -11.88 7.83
C GLY A 423 20.42 -10.57 7.93
N PHE A 424 19.75 -9.43 7.79
CA PHE A 424 20.29 -8.11 8.12
C PHE A 424 19.66 -7.61 9.43
N GLU A 425 20.52 -7.27 10.39
CA GLU A 425 20.16 -6.43 11.54
C GLU A 425 19.88 -5.00 11.06
N THR A 426 18.98 -4.28 11.74
CA THR A 426 18.68 -2.88 11.43
C THR A 426 19.01 -1.99 12.63
N ARG A 427 19.74 -0.90 12.38
CA ARG A 427 19.96 0.18 13.33
C ARG A 427 19.46 1.48 12.71
N TYR A 428 18.48 2.09 13.35
CA TYR A 428 18.07 3.45 13.02
C TYR A 428 19.08 4.43 13.61
N LEU A 429 19.43 5.43 12.81
CA LEU A 429 20.27 6.56 13.18
C LEU A 429 19.39 7.79 13.07
N TRP A 430 19.34 8.62 14.11
CA TRP A 430 18.49 9.81 14.14
C TRP A 430 19.23 11.04 14.65
N ARG A 431 18.83 12.21 14.16
CA ARG A 431 19.42 13.53 14.45
C ARG A 431 18.34 14.59 14.59
N ILE A 432 18.60 15.57 15.45
CA ILE A 432 17.76 16.74 15.65
C ILE A 432 18.63 17.99 15.52
N TYR A 433 18.14 18.99 14.79
CA TYR A 433 18.79 20.29 14.60
C TYR A 433 17.73 21.38 14.38
N TYR A 434 18.11 22.65 14.62
CA TYR A 434 17.26 23.81 14.32
C TYR A 434 17.02 23.94 12.81
N GLU A 435 15.84 24.41 12.40
CA GLU A 435 15.61 24.76 10.99
C GLU A 435 16.66 25.76 10.46
N GLY A 436 17.18 25.51 9.26
CA GLY A 436 18.27 26.29 8.67
C GLY A 436 19.68 26.01 9.21
N SER A 437 19.83 25.25 10.31
CA SER A 437 21.12 24.84 10.85
C SER A 437 21.61 23.51 10.29
N ASN A 438 22.93 23.31 10.24
CA ASN A 438 23.59 22.02 9.99
C ASN A 438 24.25 21.45 11.27
N VAL A 439 24.08 22.10 12.42
CA VAL A 439 24.65 21.64 13.71
C VAL A 439 23.61 20.82 14.46
N HIS A 440 23.91 19.55 14.73
CA HIS A 440 23.02 18.67 15.51
C HIS A 440 22.99 19.14 16.98
N MET A 441 21.80 19.33 17.54
CA MET A 441 21.61 19.56 18.98
C MET A 441 21.51 18.24 19.76
N ALA A 442 21.06 17.18 19.10
CA ALA A 442 21.00 15.83 19.64
C ALA A 442 21.10 14.81 18.50
N GLU A 443 21.73 13.67 18.75
CA GLU A 443 21.67 12.50 17.87
C GLU A 443 21.65 11.22 18.69
N GLY A 444 21.25 10.12 18.06
CA GLY A 444 21.05 8.85 18.72
C GLY A 444 20.92 7.67 17.76
N SER A 445 20.81 6.47 18.34
CA SER A 445 20.58 5.27 17.55
C SER A 445 19.73 4.24 18.28
N TYR A 446 18.91 3.52 17.52
CA TYR A 446 18.04 2.46 18.03
C TYR A 446 18.24 1.19 17.21
N HIS A 447 18.53 0.08 17.90
CA HIS A 447 18.74 -1.21 17.27
C HIS A 447 17.45 -2.03 17.30
N VAL A 448 17.10 -2.65 16.18
CA VAL A 448 15.99 -3.61 16.09
C VAL A 448 16.55 -5.00 15.87
N GLU A 449 16.27 -5.86 16.84
CA GLU A 449 16.58 -7.29 16.80
C GLU A 449 15.49 -8.09 16.07
N GLY A 450 15.94 -9.07 15.30
CA GLY A 450 15.08 -10.07 14.65
C GLY A 450 14.35 -9.57 13.40
N VAL A 451 13.24 -10.25 13.07
CA VAL A 451 12.26 -9.80 12.08
C VAL A 451 11.13 -9.08 12.83
N ARG A 452 10.58 -8.02 12.23
CA ARG A 452 9.46 -7.23 12.78
C ARG A 452 8.51 -6.84 11.67
N SER A 453 7.25 -6.57 12.02
CA SER A 453 6.16 -6.16 11.12
C SER A 453 6.39 -4.87 10.32
N GLY A 454 7.37 -4.04 10.69
CA GLY A 454 7.70 -2.82 9.97
C GLY A 454 7.12 -1.53 10.56
N SER A 455 6.45 -1.57 11.73
CA SER A 455 6.28 -0.37 12.56
C SER A 455 7.36 -0.30 13.64
N VAL A 456 7.84 0.90 13.93
CA VAL A 456 8.89 1.17 14.92
C VAL A 456 8.53 2.41 15.72
N LYS A 457 8.67 2.32 17.05
CA LYS A 457 8.60 3.45 17.97
C LYS A 457 9.89 3.53 18.77
N ILE A 458 10.49 4.71 18.80
CA ILE A 458 11.75 4.97 19.50
C ILE A 458 11.51 5.99 20.61
N ASP A 459 11.93 5.62 21.81
CA ASP A 459 12.09 6.51 22.94
C ASP A 459 13.40 7.30 22.76
N LEU A 460 13.28 8.60 22.52
CA LEU A 460 14.44 9.41 22.10
C LEU A 460 15.42 9.61 23.26
N GLU A 461 14.93 9.75 24.50
CA GLU A 461 15.78 9.88 25.70
C GLU A 461 16.61 8.60 25.93
N LYS A 462 16.02 7.42 25.71
CA LYS A 462 16.71 6.13 25.86
C LYS A 462 17.68 5.78 24.72
N SER A 463 17.63 6.50 23.61
CA SER A 463 18.43 6.21 22.41
C SER A 463 19.42 7.32 22.03
N ALA A 464 19.42 8.44 22.77
CA ALA A 464 20.31 9.57 22.58
C ALA A 464 21.76 9.26 22.97
N VAL A 465 22.70 9.95 22.33
CA VAL A 465 24.09 10.04 22.79
C VAL A 465 24.17 11.16 23.84
N GLY A 466 24.09 10.78 25.13
CA GLY A 466 24.07 11.73 26.24
C GLY A 466 22.67 12.25 26.57
N THR A 467 22.59 13.40 27.25
CA THR A 467 21.32 13.96 27.75
C THR A 467 20.53 14.65 26.63
N LEU A 468 19.31 14.15 26.35
CA LEU A 468 18.41 14.77 25.39
C LEU A 468 17.73 16.01 25.98
N ASN A 469 18.21 17.21 25.61
CA ASN A 469 17.57 18.48 25.91
C ASN A 469 17.06 19.11 24.61
N LEU A 470 15.74 19.18 24.43
CA LEU A 470 15.11 19.81 23.26
C LEU A 470 14.45 21.14 23.65
N PRO A 471 14.65 22.22 22.87
CA PRO A 471 14.03 23.51 23.11
C PRO A 471 12.50 23.44 22.89
N SER A 472 11.80 24.51 23.26
CA SER A 472 10.35 24.64 23.08
C SER A 472 10.03 26.00 22.44
N GLY A 473 8.99 26.05 21.61
CA GLY A 473 8.61 27.22 20.81
C GLY A 473 9.35 27.40 19.48
N GLU A 474 10.54 26.81 19.32
CA GLU A 474 11.33 26.90 18.08
C GLU A 474 11.12 25.68 17.15
N PRO A 475 11.05 25.87 15.80
CA PRO A 475 10.95 24.77 14.86
C PRO A 475 12.23 23.94 14.74
N LEU A 476 12.06 22.62 14.81
CA LEU A 476 13.12 21.63 14.75
C LEU A 476 12.95 20.69 13.55
N ILE A 477 14.06 20.19 13.02
CA ILE A 477 14.09 19.14 12.00
C ILE A 477 14.54 17.84 12.66
N PHE A 478 13.79 16.76 12.44
CA PHE A 478 14.17 15.39 12.77
C PHE A 478 14.64 14.68 11.49
N GLU A 479 15.92 14.28 11.42
CA GLU A 479 16.47 13.44 10.35
C GLU A 479 16.55 11.98 10.82
N LEU A 480 16.12 11.04 9.97
CA LEU A 480 16.04 9.60 10.28
C LEU A 480 16.54 8.74 9.12
N GLY A 481 17.39 7.77 9.41
CA GLY A 481 17.84 6.76 8.44
C GLY A 481 18.01 5.38 9.05
N ALA A 482 17.96 4.35 8.20
CA ALA A 482 18.23 2.96 8.59
C ALA A 482 19.59 2.50 8.03
N GLN A 483 20.51 2.12 8.92
CA GLN A 483 21.69 1.33 8.57
C GLN A 483 21.39 -0.15 8.79
N ARG A 484 21.49 -0.95 7.73
CA ARG A 484 21.20 -2.39 7.75
C ARG A 484 22.49 -3.17 7.52
N VAL A 485 22.82 -4.10 8.43
CA VAL A 485 24.11 -4.81 8.47
C VAL A 485 23.88 -6.31 8.53
N HIS A 486 24.52 -7.07 7.63
CA HIS A 486 24.49 -8.53 7.68
C HIS A 486 25.66 -9.05 8.53
N PRO A 487 25.45 -9.56 9.76
CA PRO A 487 26.54 -9.82 10.72
C PRO A 487 27.63 -10.74 10.17
N GLN A 488 27.24 -11.87 9.58
CA GLN A 488 28.17 -12.86 8.99
C GLN A 488 28.93 -12.40 7.73
N LYS A 489 28.59 -11.24 7.15
CA LYS A 489 29.16 -10.76 5.86
C LYS A 489 29.70 -9.35 5.92
N PHE A 490 29.47 -8.64 7.02
CA PHE A 490 29.82 -7.24 7.25
C PHE A 490 29.30 -6.24 6.20
N LYS A 491 28.47 -6.69 5.24
CA LYS A 491 27.84 -5.84 4.23
C LYS A 491 26.87 -4.87 4.92
N ARG A 492 27.17 -3.58 4.81
CA ARG A 492 26.33 -2.47 5.25
C ARG A 492 25.58 -1.87 4.08
N LEU A 493 24.34 -1.47 4.31
CA LEU A 493 23.47 -0.77 3.35
C LEU A 493 22.70 0.31 4.13
N ASN A 494 22.56 1.50 3.57
CA ASN A 494 21.83 2.60 4.21
C ASN A 494 20.58 2.94 3.39
N SER A 495 19.51 3.37 4.05
CA SER A 495 18.36 4.00 3.39
C SER A 495 18.68 5.40 2.88
N LYS A 496 17.79 5.97 2.04
CA LYS A 496 17.64 7.42 1.99
C LYS A 496 17.28 7.95 3.38
N MET A 497 17.76 9.13 3.73
CA MET A 497 17.29 9.82 4.94
C MET A 497 15.86 10.32 4.71
N ALA A 498 15.02 10.22 5.73
CA ALA A 498 13.76 10.92 5.82
C ALA A 498 13.91 12.14 6.74
N LYS A 499 13.11 13.19 6.52
CA LYS A 499 13.10 14.39 7.37
C LYS A 499 11.67 14.79 7.67
N ILE A 500 11.40 15.20 8.90
CA ILE A 500 10.17 15.94 9.27
C ILE A 500 10.55 17.22 10.00
N LYS A 501 9.67 18.22 9.91
CA LYS A 501 9.70 19.42 10.74
C LYS A 501 8.69 19.26 11.87
N PHE A 502 9.05 19.68 13.08
CA PHE A 502 8.18 19.63 14.26
C PHE A 502 8.48 20.80 15.20
N VAL A 503 7.62 21.03 16.17
CA VAL A 503 7.79 22.05 17.22
C VAL A 503 7.32 21.48 18.55
N ILE A 504 7.97 21.86 19.65
CA ILE A 504 7.55 21.50 21.00
C ILE A 504 6.90 22.72 21.65
N HIS A 505 5.58 22.75 21.74
CA HIS A 505 4.88 23.84 22.44
C HIS A 505 4.86 23.62 23.96
N PRO A 506 5.19 24.65 24.78
CA PRO A 506 5.04 24.59 26.24
C PRO A 506 3.60 24.25 26.65
N GLY A 507 3.42 23.30 27.57
CA GLY A 507 2.11 22.91 28.08
C GLY A 507 1.22 22.11 27.10
N PHE A 508 1.64 21.87 25.86
CA PHE A 508 0.84 21.13 24.88
C PHE A 508 0.68 19.66 25.24
N ASN A 509 -0.56 19.17 25.23
CA ASN A 509 -0.88 17.77 25.46
C ASN A 509 -0.96 16.97 24.15
N TYR A 510 -0.04 16.02 23.97
CA TYR A 510 0.02 15.12 22.83
C TYR A 510 -0.81 13.83 23.01
N ASP A 511 -1.07 13.42 24.26
CA ASP A 511 -1.76 12.16 24.59
C ASP A 511 -3.30 12.40 24.52
N SER A 512 -4.01 11.67 23.65
CA SER A 512 -5.48 11.75 23.53
C SER A 512 -6.23 11.14 24.73
N PRO A 513 -7.49 11.55 25.01
CA PRO A 513 -8.32 10.90 26.02
C PRO A 513 -8.67 9.48 25.59
N ARG A 514 -8.90 8.58 26.55
CA ARG A 514 -9.10 7.13 26.31
C ARG A 514 -10.27 6.74 25.38
N SER A 515 -11.20 7.67 25.13
CA SER A 515 -12.37 7.48 24.28
C SER A 515 -12.72 8.81 23.59
N PRO A 516 -11.98 9.22 22.54
CA PRO A 516 -12.29 10.44 21.81
C PRO A 516 -13.63 10.26 21.08
N ARG A 517 -14.48 11.30 21.11
CA ARG A 517 -15.68 11.35 20.27
C ARG A 517 -15.28 12.01 18.96
N ILE A 518 -15.11 11.20 17.92
CA ILE A 518 -14.88 11.69 16.56
C ILE A 518 -16.24 11.97 15.91
N LYS A 519 -16.33 13.13 15.27
CA LYS A 519 -17.44 13.59 14.44
C LYS A 519 -16.96 13.67 12.99
N VAL A 520 -17.82 13.37 12.02
CA VAL A 520 -17.54 13.67 10.60
C VAL A 520 -18.20 14.99 10.21
N VAL A 521 -17.53 15.78 9.37
CA VAL A 521 -18.01 17.05 8.84
C VAL A 521 -17.97 16.99 7.32
N TYR A 522 -19.16 16.92 6.71
CA TYR A 522 -19.31 16.89 5.25
C TYR A 522 -19.48 18.30 4.65
N PRO A 523 -18.87 18.58 3.48
CA PRO A 523 -19.03 19.85 2.76
C PRO A 523 -20.47 20.02 2.25
N ASP A 524 -20.87 21.23 1.84
CA ASP A 524 -22.25 21.52 1.40
C ASP A 524 -22.54 21.11 -0.05
N ARG A 525 -22.45 19.81 -0.29
CA ARG A 525 -22.69 19.16 -1.58
C ARG A 525 -24.02 18.41 -1.59
N PRO A 526 -24.80 18.45 -2.69
CA PRO A 526 -25.98 17.59 -2.89
C PRO A 526 -25.75 16.11 -2.55
N GLU A 527 -24.59 15.58 -2.93
CA GLU A 527 -24.17 14.18 -2.77
C GLU A 527 -24.13 13.72 -1.29
N PHE A 528 -23.88 14.65 -0.35
CA PHE A 528 -23.76 14.35 1.09
C PHE A 528 -24.96 14.79 1.93
N LYS A 529 -26.06 15.26 1.33
CA LYS A 529 -27.22 15.81 2.07
C LYS A 529 -27.90 14.83 3.03
N SER A 530 -27.74 13.53 2.83
CA SER A 530 -28.26 12.47 3.71
C SER A 530 -27.33 12.10 4.88
N LEU A 531 -26.13 12.70 4.96
CA LEU A 531 -25.09 12.38 5.96
C LEU A 531 -24.83 13.53 6.96
N LYS A 532 -25.68 14.57 6.96
CA LYS A 532 -25.53 15.79 7.76
C LYS A 532 -26.49 15.85 8.95
#